data_AF-A0A6N9I5Z0-F1
#
_entry.id   AF-A0A6N9I5Z0-F1
#
_cell.length_a   1.000
_cell.length_b   1.000
_cell.length_c   1.000
_cell.angle_alpha   90.00
_cell.angle_beta   90.00
_cell.angle_gamma   90.00
#
_symmetry.space_group_name_H-M   'P 1'
#
loop_
_entity.id
_entity.type
_entity.pdbx_description
1 polymer ?
#
loop_
_entity_poly.entity_id
_entity_poly.type
_entity_poly.pdbx_seq_one_letter_code
_entity_poly.pdbx_strand_id
1 'polypeptide(L)'
;MADKNQKIKIDPDKFARAVLGGNAQREGEENKLYIKRQLTLYLESVLLVQDFNGLEETSFDMAKEKQRNAILEKVIERRYN
;
A
#
# COMPACT_ATOMS: atom_id res chain seq x y z
N MET A 1 8.92 -18.90 -2.47
CA MET A 1 8.97 -18.24 -1.15
C MET A 1 9.12 -16.76 -1.41
N ALA A 2 8.12 -15.94 -1.10
CA ALA A 2 8.20 -14.50 -1.33
C ALA A 2 9.25 -13.91 -0.38
N ASP A 3 10.19 -13.17 -0.95
CA ASP A 3 11.25 -12.48 -0.21
C ASP A 3 10.60 -11.49 0.76
N LYS A 4 10.71 -11.74 2.07
CA LYS A 4 10.06 -10.92 3.13
C LYS A 4 10.59 -9.47 3.20
N ASN A 5 11.52 -9.10 2.32
CA ASN A 5 12.22 -7.83 2.30
C ASN A 5 11.85 -6.89 1.14
N GLN A 6 10.92 -7.25 0.26
CA GLN A 6 10.49 -6.34 -0.81
C GLN A 6 9.37 -5.41 -0.31
N LYS A 7 9.69 -4.12 -0.12
CA LYS A 7 8.69 -3.06 0.05
C LYS A 7 7.74 -3.07 -1.16
N ILE A 8 6.44 -3.27 -0.93
CA ILE A 8 5.44 -3.16 -1.99
C ILE A 8 4.97 -1.70 -2.05
N LYS A 9 5.37 -0.96 -3.08
CA LYS A 9 4.85 0.38 -3.35
C LYS A 9 3.93 0.34 -4.56
N ILE A 10 2.67 0.71 -4.36
CA ILE A 10 1.66 0.71 -5.41
C ILE A 10 1.56 2.13 -6.00
N ASP A 11 1.58 2.25 -7.32
CA ASP A 11 1.31 3.52 -8.01
C ASP A 11 -0.20 3.85 -7.88
N PRO A 12 -0.59 4.93 -7.18
CA PRO A 12 -1.99 5.21 -6.88
C PRO A 12 -2.84 5.42 -8.13
N ASP A 13 -2.28 6.06 -9.15
CA ASP A 13 -2.97 6.45 -10.36
C ASP A 13 -3.20 5.24 -11.29
N LYS A 14 -2.18 4.39 -11.44
CA LYS A 14 -2.32 3.09 -12.13
C LYS A 14 -3.31 2.17 -11.42
N PHE A 15 -3.28 2.11 -10.09
CA PHE A 15 -4.23 1.32 -9.32
C PHE A 15 -5.67 1.83 -9.52
N ALA A 16 -5.90 3.13 -9.32
CA ALA A 16 -7.22 3.71 -9.45
C ALA A 16 -7.80 3.48 -10.85
N ARG A 17 -7.00 3.68 -11.92
CA ARG A 17 -7.43 3.38 -13.30
C ARG A 17 -7.76 1.90 -13.53
N ALA A 18 -7.02 0.99 -12.91
CA ALA A 18 -7.33 -0.45 -12.99
C ALA A 18 -8.67 -0.76 -12.31
N VAL A 19 -8.95 -0.13 -11.15
CA VAL A 19 -10.24 -0.25 -10.45
C VAL A 19 -11.40 0.29 -11.29
N LEU A 20 -11.23 1.45 -11.94
CA LEU A 20 -12.24 2.01 -12.84
C LEU A 20 -12.53 1.08 -14.02
N GLY A 21 -11.51 0.44 -14.59
CA GLY A 21 -11.64 -0.47 -15.73
C GLY A 21 -12.56 -1.68 -15.45
N GLY A 22 -12.66 -2.10 -14.18
CA GLY A 22 -13.58 -3.16 -13.75
C GLY A 22 -15.01 -2.69 -13.46
N ASN A 23 -15.30 -1.39 -13.62
CA ASN A 23 -16.48 -0.76 -13.05
C ASN A 23 -17.33 -0.07 -14.13
N ALA A 24 -17.83 -0.85 -15.08
CA ALA A 24 -18.58 -0.35 -16.23
C ALA A 24 -19.87 0.42 -15.84
N GLN A 25 -20.34 1.22 -16.79
CA GLN A 25 -21.67 1.84 -16.73
C GLN A 25 -22.74 0.75 -16.72
N ARG A 26 -23.74 0.91 -15.85
CA ARG A 26 -24.84 -0.05 -15.74
C ARG A 26 -25.88 0.19 -16.84
N GLU A 27 -26.64 -0.84 -17.18
CA GLU A 27 -27.75 -0.71 -18.12
C GLU A 27 -28.76 0.32 -17.62
N GLY A 28 -29.12 1.29 -18.47
CA GLY A 28 -30.04 2.38 -18.13
C GLY A 28 -29.47 3.45 -17.19
N GLU A 29 -28.19 3.37 -16.79
CA GLU A 29 -27.57 4.40 -15.94
C GLU A 29 -27.32 5.68 -16.74
N GLU A 30 -27.74 6.83 -16.20
CA GLU A 30 -27.46 8.13 -16.81
C GLU A 30 -25.95 8.42 -16.79
N ASN A 31 -25.40 8.97 -17.88
CA ASN A 31 -23.98 9.32 -17.99
C ASN A 31 -23.48 10.18 -16.83
N LYS A 32 -24.30 11.16 -16.38
CA LYS A 32 -23.93 12.04 -15.27
C LYS A 32 -23.76 11.28 -13.96
N LEU A 33 -24.64 10.30 -13.70
CA LEU A 33 -24.56 9.44 -12.52
C LEU A 33 -23.35 8.52 -12.61
N TYR A 34 -23.14 7.91 -13.79
CA TYR A 34 -21.98 7.07 -14.06
C TYR A 34 -20.66 7.81 -13.84
N ILE A 35 -20.49 9.00 -14.43
CA ILE A 35 -19.25 9.78 -14.32
C ILE A 35 -18.98 10.18 -12.86
N LYS A 36 -20.01 10.59 -12.11
CA LYS A 36 -19.86 10.91 -10.67
C LYS A 36 -19.37 9.69 -9.89
N ARG A 37 -19.96 8.51 -10.15
CA ARG A 37 -19.59 7.25 -9.51
C ARG A 37 -18.14 6.86 -9.83
N GLN A 38 -17.71 7.01 -11.08
CA GLN A 38 -16.31 6.78 -11.48
C GLN A 38 -15.35 7.76 -10.79
N LEU A 39 -15.72 9.05 -10.71
CA LEU A 39 -14.90 10.06 -10.06
C LEU A 39 -14.72 9.77 -8.56
N THR A 40 -15.81 9.42 -7.86
CA THR A 40 -15.76 9.02 -6.46
C THR A 40 -14.86 7.80 -6.27
N LEU A 41 -15.08 6.75 -7.07
CA LEU A 41 -14.30 5.52 -6.99
C LEU A 41 -12.81 5.74 -7.25
N TYR A 42 -12.47 6.63 -8.18
CA TYR A 42 -11.09 7.01 -8.46
C TYR A 42 -10.43 7.64 -7.24
N LEU A 43 -11.08 8.66 -6.65
CA LEU A 43 -10.55 9.39 -5.49
C LEU A 43 -10.40 8.48 -4.28
N GLU A 44 -11.38 7.63 -4.02
CA GLU A 44 -11.33 6.63 -2.94
C GLU A 44 -10.19 5.63 -3.14
N SER A 45 -10.00 5.16 -4.38
CA SER A 45 -8.92 4.22 -4.71
C SER A 45 -7.54 4.85 -4.53
N VAL A 46 -7.38 6.12 -4.93
CA VAL A 46 -6.13 6.86 -4.72
C VAL A 46 -5.83 7.00 -3.22
N LEU A 47 -6.81 7.43 -2.43
CA LEU A 47 -6.65 7.61 -0.98
C LEU A 47 -6.28 6.28 -0.31
N LEU A 48 -6.99 5.20 -0.63
CA LEU A 48 -6.75 3.88 -0.09
C LEU A 48 -5.31 3.40 -0.34
N VAL A 49 -4.79 3.61 -1.54
CA VAL A 49 -3.42 3.19 -1.88
C VAL A 49 -2.38 4.09 -1.23
N GLN A 50 -2.64 5.39 -1.10
CA GLN A 50 -1.75 6.30 -0.38
C GLN A 50 -1.63 5.88 1.09
N ASP A 51 -2.76 5.56 1.73
CA ASP A 51 -2.78 5.06 3.10
C ASP A 51 -2.04 3.73 3.22
N PHE A 52 -2.29 2.78 2.30
CA PHE A 52 -1.55 1.51 2.25
C PHE A 52 -0.04 1.72 2.13
N ASN A 53 0.40 2.56 1.19
CA ASN A 53 1.82 2.83 0.98
C ASN A 53 2.47 3.45 2.23
N GLY A 54 1.77 4.35 2.93
CA GLY A 54 2.27 4.95 4.16
C GLY A 54 2.39 3.95 5.31
N LEU A 55 1.41 3.05 5.45
CA LEU A 55 1.44 1.98 6.45
C LEU A 55 2.52 0.93 6.17
N GLU A 56 2.73 0.57 4.90
CA GLU A 56 3.79 -0.35 4.47
C GLU A 56 5.18 0.24 4.77
N GLU A 57 5.38 1.52 4.49
CA GLU A 57 6.63 2.22 4.80
C GLU A 57 6.92 2.22 6.30
N THR A 58 5.93 2.59 7.12
CA THR A 58 6.05 2.64 8.58
C THR A 58 6.34 1.25 9.17
N SER A 59 5.59 0.23 8.74
CA SER A 59 5.72 -1.14 9.24
C SER A 59 7.09 -1.73 8.91
N PHE A 60 7.60 -1.45 7.72
CA PHE A 60 8.91 -1.91 7.29
C PHE A 60 10.04 -1.23 8.06
N ASP A 61 9.94 0.06 8.31
CA ASP A 61 10.97 0.81 9.04
C ASP A 61 11.06 0.33 10.49
N MET A 62 9.92 0.05 11.14
CA MET A 62 9.88 -0.60 12.45
C MET A 62 10.51 -2.00 12.44
N ALA A 63 10.27 -2.80 11.41
CA ALA A 63 10.86 -4.13 11.29
C ALA A 63 12.39 -4.08 11.15
N LYS A 64 12.92 -3.13 10.36
CA LYS A 64 14.36 -2.88 10.26
C LYS A 64 14.98 -2.45 11.58
N GLU A 65 14.33 -1.57 12.32
CA GLU A 65 14.83 -1.12 13.62
C GLU A 65 14.93 -2.29 14.62
N LYS A 66 13.87 -3.11 14.73
CA LYS A 66 13.89 -4.32 15.56
C LYS A 66 15.01 -5.27 15.17
N GLN A 67 15.23 -5.49 13.87
CA GLN A 67 16.31 -6.33 13.39
C GLN A 67 17.70 -5.77 13.76
N ARG A 68 17.91 -4.46 13.64
CA ARG A 68 19.16 -3.82 14.07
C ARG A 68 19.39 -3.97 15.57
N ASN A 69 18.36 -3.73 16.39
CA ASN A 69 18.47 -3.85 17.84
C ASN A 69 18.82 -5.28 18.26
N ALA A 70 18.18 -6.28 17.66
CA ALA A 70 18.49 -7.69 17.92
C ALA A 70 19.93 -8.08 17.52
N ILE A 71 20.49 -7.47 16.47
CA ILE A 71 21.89 -7.67 16.10
C ILE A 71 22.83 -7.02 17.12
N LEU A 72 22.52 -5.79 17.56
CA LEU A 72 23.31 -5.07 18.57
C LEU A 72 23.33 -5.81 19.92
N GLU A 73 22.18 -6.31 20.37
CA GLU A 73 22.07 -7.14 21.58
C GLU A 73 23.00 -8.36 21.52
N LYS A 74 22.95 -9.12 20.41
CA LYS A 74 23.85 -10.28 20.21
C LYS A 74 25.33 -9.94 20.19
N VAL A 75 25.70 -8.76 19.67
CA VAL A 75 27.10 -8.30 19.67
C VAL A 75 27.55 -7.94 21.08
N ILE A 76 26.67 -7.32 21.87
CA ILE A 76 26.92 -6.98 23.27
C ILE A 76 27.08 -8.26 24.10
N GLU A 77 26.14 -9.21 24.00
CA GLU A 77 26.21 -10.51 24.69
C GLU A 77 27.52 -11.25 24.42
N ARG A 78 28.02 -11.21 23.17
CA ARG A 78 29.31 -11.82 22.80
C ARG A 78 30.54 -11.12 23.36
N ARG A 79 30.46 -9.85 23.73
CA ARG A 79 31.60 -9.08 24.27
C ARG A 79 31.75 -9.20 25.78
N TYR A 80 30.66 -9.52 26.49
CA TYR A 80 30.64 -9.63 27.95
C TYR A 80 30.64 -11.07 28.46
N ASN A 81 30.82 -12.06 27.56
CA ASN A 81 31.04 -13.47 27.85
C ASN A 81 32.42 -13.91 27.36
#